data_AF-A0A433TWD9-F1
#
_entry.id   AF-A0A433TWD9-F1
#
_cell.length_a   1.000
_cell.length_b   1.000
_cell.length_c   1.000
_cell.angle_alpha   90.00
_cell.angle_beta   90.00
_cell.angle_gamma   90.00
#
_symmetry.space_group_name_H-M   'P 1'
#
loop_
_entity.id
_entity.type
_entity.pdbx_description
1 polymer ?
#
loop_
_entity_poly.entity_id
_entity_poly.type
_entity_poly.pdbx_seq_one_letter_code
_entity_poly.pdbx_strand_id
1 'polypeptide(L)'
;GRWFNRSVGQWSNGRVGQWSNGRVGQWSNGSVGQWSNGRVGQWSNGRVGQWSNGSVGQWSNGRVGQWSNGSVGQWSNGSVDRWFNVSVGRWFNASVDRWFNGSVDRWFNASV
;
A
#
# COMPACT_ATOMS: atom_id res chain seq x y z
N GLY A 1 8.56 14.79 -7.78
CA GLY A 1 9.58 14.20 -8.67
C GLY A 1 9.26 12.75 -9.01
N ARG A 2 9.92 12.21 -10.04
CA ARG A 2 9.82 10.80 -10.46
C ARG A 2 11.04 10.02 -9.96
N TRP A 3 10.83 8.83 -9.43
CA TRP A 3 11.86 7.97 -8.86
C TRP A 3 11.82 6.61 -9.57
N PHE A 4 12.97 6.16 -10.07
CA PHE A 4 13.10 4.92 -10.83
C PHE A 4 14.27 4.10 -10.29
N ASN A 5 14.07 2.79 -10.08
CA ASN A 5 15.11 1.85 -9.67
C ASN A 5 15.89 2.31 -8.42
N ARG A 6 15.20 2.91 -7.45
CA ARG A 6 15.82 3.39 -6.20
C ARG A 6 15.45 2.50 -5.03
N SER A 7 16.44 2.26 -4.18
CA SER A 7 16.27 1.63 -2.88
C SER A 7 16.49 2.68 -1.80
N VAL A 8 15.55 2.81 -0.88
CA VAL A 8 15.64 3.72 0.26
C VAL A 8 15.41 2.94 1.54
N GLY A 9 16.29 3.13 2.53
CA GLY A 9 16.14 2.48 3.84
C GLY A 9 14.92 3.03 4.58
N GLN A 10 14.92 4.33 4.84
CA GLN A 10 13.85 5.03 5.55
C GLN A 10 13.46 6.29 4.79
N TRP A 11 12.16 6.53 4.69
CA TRP A 11 11.57 7.73 4.11
C TRP A 11 10.52 8.29 5.06
N SER A 12 10.66 9.56 5.42
CA SER A 12 9.74 10.24 6.35
C SER A 12 9.30 11.58 5.79
N ASN A 13 8.02 11.92 5.97
CA ASN A 13 7.45 13.26 5.68
C ASN A 13 7.64 13.77 4.24
N GLY A 14 7.86 12.88 3.26
CA GLY A 14 8.13 13.27 1.87
C GLY A 14 6.95 13.06 0.93
N ARG A 15 6.97 13.80 -0.20
CA ARG A 15 6.02 13.63 -1.30
C ARG A 15 6.74 13.13 -2.54
N VAL A 16 6.23 12.07 -3.15
CA VAL A 16 6.72 11.57 -4.45
C VAL A 16 5.59 11.57 -5.46
N GLY A 17 5.88 12.05 -6.67
CA GLY A 17 4.88 12.04 -7.74
C GLY A 17 4.70 10.63 -8.29
N GLN A 18 5.80 10.04 -8.75
CA GLN A 18 5.83 8.69 -9.30
C GLN A 18 7.03 7.93 -8.75
N TRP A 19 6.80 6.69 -8.35
CA TRP A 19 7.82 5.75 -7.93
C TRP A 19 7.67 4.46 -8.73
N SER A 20 8.73 4.02 -9.39
CA SER A 20 8.71 2.81 -10.20
C SER A 20 9.92 1.92 -9.93
N ASN A 21 9.68 0.61 -9.87
CA ASN A 21 10.70 -0.42 -9.73
C ASN A 21 11.63 -0.22 -8.52
N GLY A 22 11.15 0.38 -7.43
CA GLY A 22 12.00 0.66 -6.27
C GLY A 22 11.56 -0.02 -5.00
N ARG A 23 12.42 0.03 -4.00
CA ARG A 23 12.26 -0.62 -2.70
C ARG A 23 12.35 0.41 -1.60
N VAL A 24 11.46 0.33 -0.62
CA VAL A 24 11.57 1.14 0.60
C VAL A 24 11.50 0.22 1.81
N GLY A 25 12.45 0.35 2.74
CA GLY A 25 12.38 -0.39 4.01
C GLY A 25 11.21 0.10 4.85
N GLN A 26 11.23 1.38 5.20
CA GLN A 26 10.19 2.04 5.99
C GLN A 26 9.76 3.35 5.35
N TRP A 27 8.45 3.52 5.18
CA TRP A 27 7.82 4.75 4.72
C TRP A 27 6.88 5.27 5.79
N SER A 28 7.11 6.48 6.30
CA SER A 28 6.28 7.11 7.32
C SER A 28 5.82 8.50 6.90
N ASN A 29 4.55 8.83 7.20
CA ASN A 29 3.98 10.17 7.08
C ASN A 29 4.15 10.81 5.68
N GLY A 30 4.23 10.02 4.62
CA GLY A 30 4.50 10.50 3.26
C GLY A 30 3.33 10.26 2.31
N SER A 31 3.40 10.90 1.14
CA SER A 31 2.42 10.69 0.07
C SER A 31 3.08 10.31 -1.24
N VAL A 32 2.44 9.40 -1.97
CA VAL A 32 2.87 9.01 -3.32
C VAL A 32 1.69 9.10 -4.27
N GLY A 33 1.86 9.80 -5.39
CA GLY A 33 0.85 9.84 -6.45
C GLY A 33 0.65 8.47 -7.07
N GLN A 34 1.72 7.92 -7.65
CA GLN A 34 1.72 6.62 -8.31
C GLN A 34 2.92 5.77 -7.86
N TRP A 35 2.63 4.54 -7.46
CA TRP A 35 3.61 3.52 -7.13
C TRP A 35 3.43 2.32 -8.05
N SER A 36 4.50 1.92 -8.74
CA SER A 36 4.48 0.79 -9.69
C SER A 36 5.65 -0.14 -9.45
N ASN A 37 5.40 -1.45 -9.52
CA ASN A 37 6.43 -2.49 -9.51
C ASN A 37 7.40 -2.40 -8.31
N GLY A 38 6.94 -1.93 -7.16
CA GLY A 38 7.82 -1.66 -6.02
C GLY A 38 7.45 -2.47 -4.78
N ARG A 39 8.39 -2.53 -3.84
CA ARG A 39 8.22 -3.25 -2.58
C ARG A 39 8.42 -2.32 -1.40
N VAL A 40 7.55 -2.43 -0.39
CA VAL A 40 7.73 -1.70 0.86
C VAL A 40 7.69 -2.67 2.03
N GLY A 41 8.67 -2.57 2.94
CA GLY A 41 8.66 -3.36 4.17
C GLY A 41 7.52 -2.91 5.09
N GLN A 42 7.57 -1.65 5.50
CA GLN A 42 6.59 -1.03 6.39
C GLN A 42 6.11 0.32 5.83
N TRP A 43 4.80 0.49 5.77
CA TRP A 43 4.16 1.74 5.40
C TRP A 43 3.25 2.20 6.54
N SER A 44 3.50 3.40 7.07
CA SER A 44 2.75 3.96 8.19
C SER A 44 2.30 5.40 7.91
N ASN A 45 1.05 5.71 8.25
CA ASN A 45 0.50 7.07 8.21
C ASN A 45 0.64 7.77 6.84
N GLY A 46 0.66 7.01 5.74
CA GLY A 46 0.89 7.54 4.40
C GLY A 46 -0.31 7.42 3.48
N ARG A 47 -0.26 8.15 2.37
CA ARG A 47 -1.30 8.11 1.32
C ARG A 47 -0.72 7.69 -0.01
N VAL A 48 -1.42 6.85 -0.74
CA VAL A 48 -1.09 6.51 -2.13
C VAL A 48 -2.29 6.73 -3.02
N GLY A 49 -2.10 7.46 -4.13
CA GLY A 49 -3.15 7.60 -5.13
C GLY A 49 -3.41 6.27 -5.86
N GLN A 50 -2.37 5.75 -6.50
CA GLN A 50 -2.41 4.48 -7.24
C GLN A 50 -1.21 3.61 -6.88
N TRP A 51 -1.48 2.35 -6.52
CA TRP A 51 -0.50 1.31 -6.29
C TRP A 51 -0.74 0.18 -7.28
N SER A 52 0.29 -0.21 -8.03
CA SER A 52 0.20 -1.25 -9.06
C SER A 52 1.39 -2.20 -8.98
N ASN A 53 1.14 -3.50 -9.15
CA ASN A 53 2.18 -4.53 -9.28
C ASN A 53 3.20 -4.53 -8.13
N GLY A 54 2.75 -4.30 -6.89
CA GLY A 54 3.65 -4.13 -5.76
C GLY A 54 3.24 -4.91 -4.51
N SER A 55 4.20 -5.08 -3.62
CA SER A 55 4.02 -5.84 -2.38
C SER A 55 4.34 -4.99 -1.16
N VAL A 56 3.55 -5.11 -0.11
CA VAL A 56 3.81 -4.47 1.19
C VAL A 56 3.82 -5.50 2.31
N GLY A 57 4.85 -5.47 3.15
CA GLY A 57 4.91 -6.33 4.34
C GLY A 57 3.84 -5.93 5.35
N GLN A 58 3.88 -4.69 5.81
CA GLN A 58 2.96 -4.11 6.78
C GLN A 58 2.46 -2.74 6.33
N TRP A 59 1.15 -2.56 6.33
CA TRP A 59 0.48 -1.30 6.08
C TRP A 59 -0.35 -0.90 7.30
N SER A 60 -0.08 0.29 7.84
CA SER A 60 -0.79 0.82 9.00
C SER A 60 -1.22 2.27 8.80
N ASN A 61 -2.43 2.60 9.26
CA ASN A 61 -2.93 3.99 9.34
C ASN A 61 -2.85 4.76 8.01
N GLY A 62 -2.94 4.08 6.87
CA GLY A 62 -2.74 4.68 5.55
C GLY A 62 -3.98 4.60 4.66
N ARG A 63 -3.99 5.40 3.61
CA ARG A 63 -5.07 5.41 2.61
C ARG A 63 -4.56 5.09 1.22
N VAL A 64 -5.32 4.32 0.45
CA VAL A 64 -5.00 4.03 -0.96
C VAL A 64 -6.22 4.29 -1.83
N GLY A 65 -6.09 5.14 -2.85
CA GLY A 65 -7.20 5.36 -3.78
C GLY A 65 -7.47 4.13 -4.65
N GLN A 66 -6.40 3.54 -5.21
CA GLN A 66 -6.50 2.30 -5.99
C GLN A 66 -5.31 1.40 -5.73
N TRP A 67 -5.58 0.13 -5.48
CA TRP A 67 -4.57 -0.93 -5.48
C TRP A 67 -4.92 -1.98 -6.53
N SER A 68 -4.00 -2.22 -7.46
CA SER A 68 -4.11 -3.29 -8.44
C SER A 68 -2.93 -4.26 -8.42
N ASN A 69 -3.21 -5.56 -8.63
CA ASN A 69 -2.22 -6.61 -8.87
C ASN A 69 -1.10 -6.62 -7.81
N GLY A 70 -1.38 -7.06 -6.59
CA GLY A 70 -0.38 -6.96 -5.53
C GLY A 70 -0.67 -7.81 -4.32
N SER A 71 0.13 -7.59 -3.28
CA SER A 71 -0.03 -8.33 -2.03
C SER A 71 0.31 -7.49 -0.81
N VAL A 72 -0.39 -7.77 0.30
CA VAL A 72 -0.12 -7.18 1.60
C VAL A 72 -0.04 -8.26 2.66
N GLY A 73 1.06 -8.31 3.43
CA GLY A 73 1.17 -9.26 4.53
C GLY A 73 0.20 -8.94 5.67
N GLN A 74 0.19 -7.68 6.10
CA GLN A 74 -0.70 -7.15 7.13
C GLN A 74 -1.23 -5.78 6.74
N TRP A 75 -2.54 -5.61 6.78
CA TRP A 75 -3.23 -4.34 6.60
C TRP A 75 -3.99 -3.98 7.88
N SER A 76 -3.73 -2.79 8.41
CA SER A 76 -4.30 -2.35 9.69
C SER A 76 -4.71 -0.88 9.67
N ASN A 77 -5.87 -0.54 10.25
CA ASN A 77 -6.30 0.85 10.44
C ASN A 77 -6.29 1.69 9.14
N GLY A 78 -6.48 1.05 8.00
CA GLY A 78 -6.35 1.66 6.67
C GLY A 78 -7.64 1.62 5.89
N SER A 79 -7.73 2.46 4.86
CA SER A 79 -8.88 2.51 3.94
C SER A 79 -8.42 2.45 2.50
N VAL A 80 -9.21 1.77 1.66
CA VAL A 80 -8.97 1.71 0.22
C VAL A 80 -10.24 1.88 -0.60
N ASP A 81 -10.23 2.78 -1.57
CA ASP A 81 -11.44 3.04 -2.35
C ASP A 81 -11.68 1.96 -3.42
N ARG A 82 -10.61 1.40 -4.01
CA ARG A 82 -10.68 0.33 -5.02
C ARG A 82 -9.55 -0.67 -4.89
N TRP A 83 -9.91 -1.94 -4.81
CA TRP A 83 -9.00 -3.05 -4.60
C TRP A 83 -9.21 -4.12 -5.69
N PHE A 84 -8.20 -4.37 -6.52
CA PHE A 84 -8.31 -5.22 -7.72
C PHE A 84 -7.16 -6.23 -7.80
N ASN A 85 -7.42 -7.53 -7.85
CA ASN A 85 -6.39 -8.57 -7.96
C ASN A 85 -5.33 -8.50 -6.85
N VAL A 86 -5.74 -8.38 -5.59
CA VAL A 86 -4.79 -8.23 -4.49
C VAL A 86 -5.13 -9.17 -3.34
N SER A 87 -4.10 -9.83 -2.84
CA SER A 87 -4.19 -10.75 -1.70
C SER A 87 -3.67 -10.13 -0.42
N VAL A 88 -4.35 -10.36 0.70
CA VAL A 88 -3.96 -9.86 2.01
C VAL A 88 -3.87 -11.00 3.03
N GLY A 89 -2.76 -11.11 3.74
CA GLY A 89 -2.63 -12.16 4.76
C GLY A 89 -3.45 -11.88 6.02
N ARG A 90 -3.46 -10.63 6.50
CA ARG A 90 -4.22 -10.20 7.68
C ARG A 90 -4.82 -8.83 7.45
N TRP A 91 -6.11 -8.69 7.71
CA TRP A 91 -6.85 -7.45 7.60
C TRP A 91 -7.50 -7.11 8.93
N PHE A 92 -7.15 -5.96 9.51
CA PHE A 92 -7.54 -5.55 10.86
C PHE A 92 -8.04 -4.10 10.91
N ASN A 93 -9.23 -3.85 11.44
CA ASN A 93 -9.75 -2.48 11.65
C ASN A 93 -9.64 -1.60 10.41
N ALA A 94 -10.09 -2.10 9.27
CA ALA A 94 -9.86 -1.48 7.98
C ALA A 94 -11.02 -1.69 7.03
N SER A 95 -11.14 -0.80 6.05
CA SER A 95 -12.24 -0.77 5.10
C SER A 95 -11.78 -0.76 3.65
N VAL A 96 -12.58 -1.34 2.77
CA VAL A 96 -12.39 -1.24 1.32
C VAL A 96 -13.70 -0.99 0.60
N ASP A 97 -13.88 0.13 -0.09
CA ASP A 97 -15.19 0.50 -0.64
C ASP A 97 -15.61 -0.37 -1.83
N ARG A 98 -14.65 -0.81 -2.66
CA ARG A 98 -14.91 -1.65 -3.84
C ARG A 98 -13.83 -2.69 -4.01
N TRP A 99 -14.23 -3.95 -3.89
CA TRP A 99 -13.36 -5.11 -4.05
C TRP A 99 -13.71 -5.87 -5.34
N PHE A 100 -12.69 -6.11 -6.17
CA PHE A 100 -12.79 -6.95 -7.35
C PHE A 100 -11.67 -7.98 -7.37
N ASN A 101 -12.02 -9.27 -7.34
CA ASN A 101 -11.07 -10.39 -7.46
C ASN A 101 -9.86 -10.27 -6.51
N GLY A 102 -9.93 -10.87 -5.32
CA GLY A 102 -8.84 -10.85 -4.36
C GLY A 102 -9.14 -11.76 -3.20
N SER A 103 -8.19 -11.91 -2.29
CA SER A 103 -8.36 -12.78 -1.11
C SER A 103 -7.88 -12.09 0.15
N VAL A 104 -8.52 -12.40 1.28
CA VAL A 104 -7.93 -12.15 2.60
C VAL A 104 -7.91 -13.45 3.39
N ASP A 105 -6.76 -13.82 3.95
CA ASP A 105 -6.65 -15.07 4.71
C ASP A 105 -7.24 -14.95 6.12
N ARG A 106 -7.10 -13.79 6.78
CA ARG A 106 -7.65 -13.53 8.11
C ARG A 106 -8.24 -12.13 8.25
N TRP A 107 -9.47 -12.06 8.75
CA TRP A 107 -10.28 -10.86 8.81
C TRP A 107 -10.70 -10.54 10.25
N PHE A 108 -10.49 -9.30 10.70
CA PHE A 108 -10.79 -8.87 12.07
C PHE A 108 -11.31 -7.43 12.10
N ASN A 109 -12.51 -7.22 12.62
CA ASN A 109 -13.13 -5.89 12.77
C ASN A 109 -12.99 -5.06 11.49
N ALA A 110 -13.55 -5.52 10.38
CA ALA A 110 -13.27 -4.93 9.09
C ALA A 110 -14.52 -4.82 8.24
N SER A 111 -14.45 -4.02 7.18
CA SER A 111 -15.54 -3.87 6.22
C SER A 111 -15.05 -3.94 4.78
N VAL A 112 -15.95 -4.41 3.92
CA VAL A 112 -15.98 -4.18 2.48
C VAL A 112 -17.24 -3.36 2.21
#